data_AF-A0A2M8NS55-F1
#
_entry.id   AF-A0A2M8NS55-F1
#
_cell.length_a   1.000
_cell.length_b   1.000
_cell.length_c   1.000
_cell.angle_alpha   90.00
_cell.angle_beta   90.00
_cell.angle_gamma   90.00
#
_symmetry.space_group_name_H-M   'P 1'
#
loop_
_entity.id
_entity.type
_entity.pdbx_description
1 polymer ?
#
loop_
_entity_poly.entity_id
_entity_poly.type
_entity_poly.pdbx_seq_one_letter_code
_entity_poly.pdbx_strand_id
1 'polypeptide(L)'
;MTETTTETDAPVQATRRSPLRRIGCGIALTLWFLLLLTPCIMVYAATQGEITIPQGDLPGQVIRLWMIQEARLQGIGVSSTSVLTIDSDTRCLQTDNRFLLWRGSELPVTYCECFRRERDGAGWDFISGAEGVCTPATLQSEEMLP
;
A
#
# COMPACT_ATOMS: atom_id res chain seq x y z
N MET A 1 -64.29 51.37 36.85
CA MET A 1 -64.06 50.27 35.89
C MET A 1 -62.96 50.77 34.97
N THR A 2 -61.71 50.43 35.28
CA THR A 2 -60.52 50.77 34.49
C THR A 2 -59.58 49.58 34.66
N GLU A 3 -59.48 48.77 33.61
CA GLU A 3 -58.66 47.57 33.57
C GLU A 3 -57.18 47.94 33.46
N THR A 4 -56.39 47.43 34.41
CA THR A 4 -54.93 47.50 34.40
C THR A 4 -54.41 46.51 33.36
N THR A 5 -53.78 47.01 32.30
CA THR A 5 -53.11 46.18 31.28
C THR A 5 -51.73 45.78 31.80
N THR A 6 -51.54 44.49 32.13
CA THR A 6 -50.24 43.95 32.54
C THR A 6 -49.41 43.62 31.30
N GLU A 7 -48.33 44.37 31.11
CA GLU A 7 -47.29 44.17 30.10
C GLU A 7 -46.62 42.80 30.32
N THR A 8 -46.76 41.91 29.33
CA THR A 8 -46.16 40.57 29.34
C THR A 8 -44.71 40.70 28.89
N ASP A 9 -43.80 40.70 29.85
CA ASP A 9 -42.36 40.61 29.64
C ASP A 9 -42.02 39.25 28.99
N ALA A 10 -41.53 39.29 27.75
CA ALA A 10 -41.20 38.09 26.99
C ALA A 10 -39.77 37.64 27.35
N PRO A 11 -39.57 36.38 27.79
CA PRO A 11 -38.23 35.93 28.17
C PRO A 11 -37.33 35.81 26.94
N VAL A 12 -36.22 36.55 26.95
CA VAL A 12 -35.11 36.43 25.99
C VAL A 12 -34.56 35.01 26.05
N GLN A 13 -34.95 34.18 25.07
CA GLN A 13 -34.44 32.81 24.97
C GLN A 13 -32.97 32.82 24.59
N ALA A 14 -32.09 32.57 25.56
CA ALA A 14 -30.69 32.27 25.32
C ALA A 14 -30.61 30.98 24.49
N THR A 15 -30.25 31.13 23.21
CA THR A 15 -30.05 30.00 22.30
C THR A 15 -28.91 29.12 22.82
N ARG A 16 -29.26 28.01 23.46
CA ARG A 16 -28.33 26.95 23.86
C ARG A 16 -27.64 26.44 22.59
N ARG A 17 -26.42 26.92 22.33
CA ARG A 17 -25.61 26.46 21.19
C ARG A 17 -25.23 25.00 21.43
N SER A 18 -25.97 24.07 20.81
CA SER A 18 -25.74 22.65 21.05
C SER A 18 -24.35 22.24 20.54
N PRO A 19 -23.61 21.41 21.30
CA PRO A 19 -22.30 20.91 20.88
C PRO A 19 -22.38 20.02 19.63
N LEU A 20 -23.56 19.46 19.34
CA LEU A 20 -23.87 18.72 18.12
C LEU A 20 -23.60 19.54 16.85
N ARG A 21 -23.86 20.86 16.89
CA ARG A 21 -23.60 21.76 15.75
C ARG A 21 -22.10 21.98 15.51
N ARG A 22 -21.28 21.91 16.56
CA ARG A 22 -19.81 22.04 16.45
C ARG A 22 -19.19 20.77 15.88
N ILE A 23 -19.68 19.60 16.29
CA ILE A 23 -19.24 18.31 15.74
C ILE A 23 -19.61 18.23 14.25
N GLY A 24 -20.85 18.59 13.88
CA GLY A 24 -21.27 18.61 12.49
C GLY A 24 -20.44 19.57 11.62
N CYS A 25 -20.13 20.77 12.13
CA CYS A 25 -19.26 21.71 11.44
C CYS A 25 -17.82 21.20 11.30
N GLY A 26 -17.28 20.54 12.33
CA GLY A 26 -15.97 19.90 12.28
C GLY A 26 -15.91 18.79 11.23
N ILE A 27 -16.91 17.89 11.20
CA ILE A 27 -16.99 16.81 10.20
C ILE A 27 -17.09 17.38 8.78
N ALA A 28 -17.94 18.40 8.57
CA ALA A 28 -18.10 19.04 7.27
C ALA A 28 -16.79 19.70 6.79
N LEU A 29 -16.07 20.38 7.68
CA LEU A 29 -14.76 20.96 7.38
C LEU A 29 -13.71 19.89 7.05
N THR A 30 -13.67 18.79 7.81
CA THR A 30 -12.76 17.68 7.54
C THR A 30 -13.04 17.03 6.18
N LEU A 31 -14.31 16.75 5.88
CA LEU A 31 -14.73 16.20 4.58
C LEU A 31 -14.39 17.15 3.43
N TRP A 32 -14.65 18.45 3.61
CA TRP A 32 -14.29 19.47 2.62
C TRP A 32 -12.78 19.52 2.37
N PHE A 33 -11.98 19.47 3.42
CA PHE A 33 -10.52 19.51 3.32
C PHE A 33 -9.97 18.24 2.66
N LEU A 34 -10.51 17.06 2.97
CA LEU A 34 -10.18 15.80 2.30
C LEU A 34 -10.48 15.88 0.80
N LEU A 35 -11.63 16.45 0.43
CA LEU A 35 -12.03 16.61 -0.97
C LEU A 35 -11.06 17.53 -1.73
N LEU A 36 -10.61 18.62 -1.11
CA LEU A 36 -9.60 19.53 -1.69
C LEU A 36 -8.20 18.93 -1.73
N LEU A 37 -7.83 18.07 -0.77
CA LEU A 37 -6.54 17.38 -0.73
C LEU A 37 -6.46 16.20 -1.69
N THR A 38 -7.59 15.62 -2.08
CA THR A 38 -7.67 14.46 -2.99
C THR A 38 -6.81 14.63 -4.25
N PRO A 39 -6.87 15.74 -5.02
CA PRO A 39 -6.01 15.91 -6.20
C PRO A 39 -4.52 15.98 -5.86
N CYS A 40 -4.13 16.64 -4.76
CA CYS A 40 -2.74 16.71 -4.33
C CYS A 40 -2.19 15.32 -3.96
N ILE A 41 -2.99 14.52 -3.25
CA ILE A 41 -2.64 13.14 -2.89
C ILE A 41 -2.51 12.29 -4.17
N MET A 42 -3.40 12.49 -5.14
CA MET A 42 -3.35 11.74 -6.40
C MET A 42 -2.09 12.08 -7.21
N VAL A 43 -1.73 13.36 -7.30
CA VAL A 43 -0.49 13.81 -7.97
C VAL A 43 0.74 13.29 -7.23
N TYR A 44 0.77 13.38 -5.90
CA TYR A 44 1.88 12.84 -5.11
C TYR A 44 2.08 11.34 -5.35
N ALA A 45 1.00 10.55 -5.30
CA ALA A 45 1.04 9.12 -5.60
C ALA A 45 1.51 8.84 -7.03
N ALA A 46 1.09 9.64 -8.00
CA ALA A 46 1.52 9.52 -9.38
C ALA A 46 3.01 9.88 -9.58
N THR A 47 3.56 10.80 -8.77
CA THR A 47 4.98 11.22 -8.86
C THR A 47 5.96 10.30 -8.15
N GLN A 48 5.60 9.74 -7.00
CA GLN A 48 6.46 8.79 -6.29
C GLN A 48 6.55 7.46 -7.03
N GLY A 49 5.49 7.07 -7.75
CA GLY A 49 5.47 5.96 -8.70
C GLY A 49 5.55 4.57 -8.06
N GLU A 50 6.14 4.44 -6.87
CA GLU A 50 6.27 3.21 -6.12
C GLU A 50 6.24 3.40 -4.60
N ILE A 51 5.75 2.38 -3.91
CA ILE A 51 5.74 2.24 -2.45
C ILE A 51 6.39 0.90 -2.16
N THR A 52 7.52 0.90 -1.45
CA THR A 52 8.25 -0.30 -1.04
C THR A 52 8.25 -0.43 0.48
N ILE A 53 7.83 -1.59 0.99
CA ILE A 53 7.81 -1.89 2.42
C ILE A 53 8.73 -3.09 2.66
N PRO A 54 9.87 -2.93 3.36
CA PRO A 54 10.74 -4.06 3.67
C PRO A 54 10.05 -5.02 4.64
N GLN A 55 10.23 -6.32 4.42
CA GLN A 55 9.61 -7.39 5.22
C GLN A 55 10.63 -8.28 5.93
N GLY A 56 11.93 -8.15 5.63
CA GLY A 56 12.97 -8.90 6.31
C GLY A 56 14.37 -8.64 5.75
N ASP A 57 15.30 -9.52 6.10
CA ASP A 57 16.73 -9.34 5.87
C ASP A 57 17.21 -9.91 4.52
N LEU A 58 16.35 -10.63 3.79
CA LEU A 58 16.72 -11.13 2.46
C LEU A 58 16.73 -9.98 1.45
N PRO A 59 17.71 -9.95 0.54
CA PRO A 59 17.73 -8.97 -0.55
C PRO A 59 16.46 -9.14 -1.40
N GLY A 60 15.75 -8.03 -1.63
CA GLY A 60 14.50 -8.05 -2.39
C GLY A 60 13.25 -8.47 -1.61
N GLN A 61 13.35 -8.80 -0.31
CA GLN A 61 12.20 -9.14 0.53
C GLN A 61 11.37 -7.90 0.91
N VAL A 62 10.67 -7.34 -0.08
CA VAL A 62 9.88 -6.12 0.04
C VAL A 62 8.50 -6.32 -0.60
N ILE A 63 7.47 -5.75 0.02
CA ILE A 63 6.18 -5.57 -0.65
C ILE A 63 6.29 -4.30 -1.46
N ARG A 64 6.06 -4.40 -2.76
CA ARG A 64 6.13 -3.25 -3.68
C ARG A 64 4.78 -3.02 -4.34
N LEU A 65 4.28 -1.80 -4.27
CA LEU A 65 3.13 -1.31 -5.03
C LEU A 65 3.63 -0.22 -5.97
N TRP A 66 3.38 -0.32 -7.26
CA TRP A 66 3.80 0.70 -8.22
C TRP A 66 2.73 1.01 -9.24
N MET A 67 2.82 2.20 -9.82
CA MET A 67 1.94 2.64 -10.89
C MET A 67 2.58 2.37 -12.24
N ILE A 68 1.86 1.72 -13.14
CA ILE A 68 2.27 1.43 -14.51
C ILE A 68 1.69 2.52 -15.41
N GLN A 69 2.56 3.30 -16.06
CA GLN A 69 2.19 4.46 -16.88
C GLN A 69 2.78 4.37 -18.30
N GLU A 70 2.84 3.17 -18.86
CA GLU A 70 3.36 2.95 -20.21
C GLU A 70 2.29 3.27 -21.27
N ALA A 71 2.70 3.56 -22.51
CA ALA A 71 1.78 3.96 -23.57
C ALA A 71 0.71 2.89 -23.90
N ARG A 72 1.07 1.61 -23.72
CA ARG A 72 0.22 0.45 -24.01
C ARG A 72 -0.30 -0.26 -22.75
N LEU A 73 0.33 -0.06 -21.61
CA LEU A 73 -0.02 -0.66 -20.32
C LEU A 73 -0.22 0.44 -19.30
N GLN A 74 -1.42 0.56 -18.76
CA GLN A 74 -1.68 1.47 -17.64
C GLN A 74 -2.43 0.73 -16.55
N GLY A 75 -1.93 0.88 -15.33
CA GLY A 75 -2.41 0.06 -14.23
C GLY A 75 -1.67 0.28 -12.93
N ILE A 76 -1.91 -0.64 -12.01
CA ILE A 76 -1.19 -0.77 -10.74
C ILE A 76 -0.57 -2.17 -10.71
N GLY A 77 0.71 -2.23 -10.42
CA GLY A 77 1.44 -3.46 -10.12
C GLY A 77 1.57 -3.66 -8.62
N VAL A 78 1.37 -4.89 -8.17
CA VAL A 78 1.57 -5.32 -6.78
C VAL A 78 2.55 -6.48 -6.80
N SER A 79 3.60 -6.39 -5.99
CA SER A 79 4.58 -7.44 -5.78
C SER A 79 4.56 -7.79 -4.30
N SER A 80 4.33 -9.06 -4.02
CA SER A 80 4.38 -9.61 -2.67
C SER A 80 5.43 -10.70 -2.62
N THR A 81 6.20 -10.72 -1.53
CA THR A 81 7.25 -11.70 -1.33
C THR A 81 6.88 -12.69 -0.24
N SER A 82 7.22 -13.97 -0.43
CA SER A 82 7.17 -15.00 0.62
C SER A 82 8.51 -15.73 0.69
N VAL A 83 8.89 -16.17 1.90
CA VAL A 83 10.18 -16.84 2.12
C VAL A 83 9.95 -18.33 2.37
N LEU A 84 10.64 -19.16 1.60
CA LEU A 84 10.75 -20.59 1.79
C LEU A 84 12.14 -20.91 2.35
N THR A 85 12.19 -21.39 3.59
CA THR A 85 13.44 -21.87 4.20
C THR A 85 13.71 -23.30 3.75
N ILE A 86 14.86 -23.54 3.09
CA ILE A 86 15.29 -24.88 2.68
C ILE A 86 16.11 -25.53 3.79
N ASP A 87 17.12 -24.81 4.29
CA ASP A 87 17.99 -25.25 5.38
C ASP A 87 18.42 -24.06 6.27
N SER A 88 19.39 -24.25 7.16
CA SER A 88 19.84 -23.19 8.09
C SER A 88 20.50 -22.00 7.40
N ASP A 89 21.12 -22.25 6.24
CA ASP A 89 21.95 -21.29 5.51
C ASP A 89 21.36 -20.95 4.14
N THR A 90 20.31 -21.64 3.70
CA THR A 90 19.69 -21.47 2.38
C THR A 90 18.22 -21.10 2.53
N ARG A 91 17.85 -19.97 1.93
CA ARG A 91 16.47 -19.47 1.90
C ARG A 91 16.13 -19.02 0.49
N CYS A 92 14.91 -19.33 0.05
CA CYS A 92 14.40 -18.88 -1.24
C CYS A 92 13.30 -17.84 -1.04
N LEU A 93 13.34 -16.79 -1.83
CA LEU A 93 12.37 -15.72 -1.91
C LEU A 93 11.48 -15.97 -3.13
N GLN A 94 10.20 -16.20 -2.90
CA GLN A 94 9.19 -16.21 -3.95
C GLN A 94 8.59 -14.82 -4.08
N THR A 95 8.69 -14.24 -5.26
CA THR A 95 8.14 -12.93 -5.60
C THR A 95 6.96 -13.10 -6.54
N ASP A 96 5.76 -12.79 -6.05
CA ASP A 96 4.52 -12.87 -6.80
C ASP A 96 4.12 -11.49 -7.30
N ASN A 97 4.15 -11.29 -8.62
CA ASN A 97 3.75 -10.05 -9.27
C ASN A 97 2.34 -10.19 -9.86
N ARG A 98 1.47 -9.26 -9.47
CA ARG A 98 0.09 -9.17 -9.93
C ARG A 98 -0.17 -7.78 -10.49
N PHE A 99 -1.02 -7.74 -11.51
CA PHE A 99 -1.32 -6.51 -12.25
C PHE A 99 -2.82 -6.25 -12.27
N LEU A 100 -3.20 -5.02 -11.90
CA LEU A 100 -4.54 -4.50 -12.10
C LEU A 100 -4.45 -3.41 -13.17
N LEU A 101 -4.71 -3.78 -14.43
CA LEU A 101 -4.60 -2.89 -15.57
C LEU A 101 -5.98 -2.38 -15.99
N TRP A 102 -6.10 -1.08 -16.24
CA TRP A 102 -7.26 -0.48 -16.91
C TRP A 102 -6.99 -0.18 -18.39
N ARG A 103 -5.74 -0.37 -18.85
CA ARG A 103 -5.36 -0.32 -20.26
C ARG A 103 -4.30 -1.37 -20.53
N GLY A 104 -4.51 -2.18 -21.57
CA GLY A 104 -3.64 -3.31 -21.90
C GLY A 104 -3.94 -4.56 -21.06
N SER A 105 -3.13 -5.59 -21.23
CA SER A 105 -3.26 -6.88 -20.53
C SER A 105 -1.90 -7.52 -20.34
N GLU A 106 -1.64 -8.03 -19.14
CA GLU A 106 -0.41 -8.71 -18.78
C GLU A 106 -0.75 -9.84 -17.80
N LEU A 107 -0.02 -10.95 -17.87
CA LEU A 107 -0.26 -12.10 -17.01
C LEU A 107 0.49 -11.93 -15.68
N PRO A 108 -0.08 -12.40 -14.56
CA PRO A 108 0.67 -12.52 -13.32
C PRO A 108 1.90 -13.40 -13.54
N VAL A 109 3.02 -13.01 -12.94
CA VAL A 109 4.27 -13.75 -13.01
C VAL A 109 4.81 -13.95 -11.61
N THR A 110 5.33 -15.15 -11.36
CA THR A 110 5.98 -15.49 -10.10
C THR A 110 7.44 -15.79 -10.39
N TYR A 111 8.33 -15.29 -9.56
CA TYR A 111 9.76 -15.60 -9.60
C TYR A 111 10.18 -16.25 -8.29
N CYS A 112 11.18 -17.11 -8.35
CA CYS A 112 11.83 -17.66 -7.18
C CYS A 112 13.33 -17.41 -7.27
N GLU A 113 13.89 -16.82 -6.22
CA GLU A 113 15.32 -16.52 -6.09
C GLU A 113 15.84 -17.14 -4.80
N CYS A 114 16.89 -17.94 -4.88
CA CYS A 114 17.47 -18.64 -3.72
C CYS A 114 18.80 -18.01 -3.32
N PHE A 115 18.98 -17.85 -2.01
CA PHE A 115 20.13 -17.21 -1.40
C PHE A 115 20.78 -18.11 -0.37
N ARG A 116 22.11 -18.08 -0.31
CA ARG A 116 22.92 -18.71 0.73
C ARG A 116 23.43 -17.66 1.68
N ARG A 117 23.52 -17.98 2.96
CA ARG A 117 24.16 -17.11 3.94
C ARG A 117 25.66 -17.03 3.67
N GLU A 118 26.19 -15.82 3.65
CA GLU A 118 27.63 -15.59 3.53
C GLU A 118 28.39 -16.26 4.68
N ARG A 119 29.64 -16.70 4.43
CA ARG A 119 30.47 -17.36 5.45
C ARG A 119 30.74 -16.48 6.68
N ASP A 120 30.75 -15.17 6.50
CA ASP A 120 30.97 -14.19 7.57
C ASP A 120 29.67 -13.84 8.33
N GLY A 121 28.53 -14.44 7.92
CA GLY A 121 27.24 -14.39 8.60
C GLY A 121 26.45 -13.09 8.46
N ALA A 122 27.00 -12.09 7.76
CA ALA A 122 26.47 -10.73 7.66
C ALA A 122 25.55 -10.49 6.44
N GLY A 123 25.67 -11.30 5.38
CA GLY A 123 24.92 -11.11 4.13
C GLY A 123 24.34 -12.40 3.54
N TRP A 124 23.69 -12.22 2.39
CA TRP A 124 23.04 -13.27 1.61
C TRP A 124 23.59 -13.24 0.18
N ASP A 125 24.24 -14.32 -0.23
CA ASP A 125 24.74 -14.54 -1.58
C ASP A 125 23.64 -15.13 -2.47
N PHE A 126 23.43 -14.57 -3.65
CA PHE A 126 22.55 -15.16 -4.66
C PHE A 126 23.13 -16.48 -5.18
N ILE A 127 22.30 -17.53 -5.24
CA ILE A 127 22.69 -18.85 -5.75
C ILE A 127 22.01 -19.11 -7.10
N SER A 128 20.67 -19.04 -7.13
CA SER A 128 19.89 -19.42 -8.30
C SER A 128 18.59 -18.63 -8.39
N GLY A 129 18.04 -18.54 -9.60
CA GLY A 129 16.76 -17.91 -9.87
C GLY A 129 16.01 -18.64 -10.98
N ALA A 130 14.69 -18.70 -10.88
CA ALA A 130 13.82 -19.22 -11.93
C ALA A 130 12.48 -18.51 -11.93
N GLU A 131 11.83 -18.46 -13.10
CA GLU A 131 10.42 -18.12 -13.19
C GLU A 131 9.57 -19.31 -12.71
N GLY A 132 8.60 -19.03 -11.85
CA GLY A 132 7.72 -20.01 -11.23
C GLY A 132 7.76 -19.97 -9.70
N VAL A 133 6.99 -20.88 -9.09
CA VAL A 133 6.93 -21.05 -7.64
C VAL A 133 8.22 -21.66 -7.09
N CYS A 134 8.56 -21.32 -5.84
CA CYS A 134 9.72 -21.92 -5.21
C CYS A 134 9.51 -23.40 -4.94
N THR A 135 10.38 -24.24 -5.52
CA THR A 135 10.42 -25.68 -5.26
C THR A 135 11.83 -26.11 -4.88
N PRO A 136 12.01 -27.26 -4.20
CA PRO A 136 13.33 -27.80 -3.91
C PRO A 136 14.19 -28.02 -5.17
N ALA A 137 13.57 -28.20 -6.34
CA ALA A 137 14.25 -28.36 -7.63
C ALA A 137 14.83 -27.05 -8.19
N THR A 138 14.33 -25.90 -7.74
CA THR A 138 14.81 -24.57 -8.18
C THR A 138 16.27 -24.29 -7.76
N LEU A 139 16.82 -25.06 -6.82
CA LEU A 139 18.23 -25.00 -6.45
C LEU A 139 19.17 -25.68 -7.47
N GLN A 140 18.64 -26.45 -8.42
CA GLN A 140 19.44 -27.21 -9.40
C GLN A 140 19.56 -26.50 -10.76
N SER A 141 18.95 -25.32 -10.93
CA SER A 141 18.93 -24.61 -12.23
C SER A 141 20.23 -23.90 -12.60
N GLU A 142 21.29 -23.95 -11.77
CA GLU A 142 22.62 -23.41 -12.07
C GLU A 142 23.30 -24.05 -13.30
N GLU A 143 22.91 -25.25 -13.74
CA GLU A 143 23.60 -25.96 -14.83
C GLU A 143 23.23 -25.49 -16.26
N MET A 144 22.33 -24.52 -16.43
CA MET A 144 21.81 -24.16 -17.75
C MET A 144 21.95 -22.67 -18.10
N LEU A 145 23.16 -22.14 -18.01
CA LEU A 145 23.56 -20.93 -18.72
C LEU A 145 24.85 -21.21 -19.52
N PRO A 146 24.79 -21.30 -20.87
CA PRO A 146 25.97 -21.41 -21.74
C PRO A 146 26.75 -20.10 -21.87
#